data_AF-A0A1V4SBU5-F1
#
_entry.id   AF-A0A1V4SBU5-F1
#
_cell.length_a   1.000
_cell.length_b   1.000
_cell.length_c   1.000
_cell.angle_alpha   90.00
_cell.angle_beta   90.00
_cell.angle_gamma   90.00
#
_symmetry.space_group_name_H-M   'P 1'
#
loop_
_entity.id
_entity.type
_entity.pdbx_description
1 polymer ?
#
loop_
_entity_poly.entity_id
_entity_poly.type
_entity_poly.pdbx_seq_one_letter_code
_entity_poly.pdbx_strand_id
1 'polypeptide(L)'
;METSEKIGRQEDCPHCGRPLKCCLQCKFYDPHAYNECREVSADRVVDKERSNFCDYFVPRGATRGNINKKVEARKALEALFKK
;
A
#
# COMPACT_ATOMS: atom_id res chain seq x y z
N MET A 1 6.00 -14.19 8.71
CA MET A 1 4.73 -14.13 7.96
C MET A 1 4.93 -13.18 6.80
N GLU A 2 5.23 -13.72 5.63
CA GLU A 2 5.21 -12.95 4.39
C GLU A 2 3.74 -12.75 4.01
N THR A 3 3.18 -11.57 4.26
CA THR A 3 1.87 -11.20 3.71
C THR A 3 2.05 -10.81 2.25
N SER A 4 2.43 -11.78 1.42
CA SER A 4 2.41 -11.65 -0.05
C SER A 4 1.03 -11.96 -0.63
N GLU A 5 0.05 -12.32 0.22
CA GLU A 5 -1.31 -12.57 -0.18
C GLU A 5 -2.08 -11.24 -0.23
N LYS A 6 -2.70 -10.96 -1.38
CA LYS A 6 -3.55 -9.79 -1.56
C LYS A 6 -4.67 -9.86 -0.53
N ILE A 7 -4.79 -8.84 0.32
CA ILE A 7 -5.88 -8.72 1.30
C ILE A 7 -7.24 -8.85 0.59
N GLY A 8 -8.03 -9.81 1.04
CA GLY A 8 -9.37 -10.08 0.53
C GLY A 8 -10.32 -8.90 0.80
N ARG A 9 -11.33 -8.72 -0.06
CA ARG A 9 -12.29 -7.60 0.08
C ARG A 9 -13.10 -7.64 1.38
N GLN A 10 -13.35 -8.84 1.89
CA GLN A 10 -14.13 -9.11 3.11
C GLN A 10 -13.24 -9.61 4.24
N GLU A 11 -11.93 -9.40 4.13
CA GLU A 11 -11.00 -9.87 5.14
C GLU A 11 -11.02 -8.91 6.34
N ASP A 12 -11.35 -9.45 7.49
CA ASP A 12 -11.40 -8.75 8.76
C ASP A 12 -10.24 -9.21 9.65
N CYS A 13 -9.75 -8.32 10.52
CA CYS A 13 -8.70 -8.65 11.47
C CYS A 13 -9.20 -9.70 12.48
N PRO A 14 -8.52 -10.84 12.65
CA PRO A 14 -8.97 -11.91 13.56
C PRO A 14 -8.94 -11.50 15.04
N HIS A 15 -8.24 -10.41 15.39
CA HIS A 15 -8.12 -9.94 16.77
C HIS A 15 -9.21 -8.93 17.16
N CYS A 16 -9.64 -8.07 16.23
CA CYS A 16 -10.55 -6.97 16.55
C CYS A 16 -11.75 -6.85 15.61
N GLY A 17 -11.87 -7.71 14.59
CA GLY A 17 -12.99 -7.73 13.64
C GLY A 17 -13.07 -6.52 12.70
N ARG A 18 -12.08 -5.62 12.72
CA ARG A 18 -12.05 -4.46 11.82
C ARG A 18 -11.63 -4.87 10.40
N PRO A 19 -12.22 -4.26 9.36
CA PRO A 19 -11.88 -4.60 7.98
C PRO A 19 -10.43 -4.25 7.67
N LEU A 20 -9.71 -5.19 7.06
CA LEU A 20 -8.32 -4.99 6.64
C LEU A 20 -8.25 -4.12 5.38
N LYS A 21 -9.25 -4.21 4.48
CA LYS A 21 -9.36 -3.37 3.29
C LYS A 21 -10.19 -2.10 3.54
N CYS A 22 -9.68 -1.20 4.38
CA CYS A 22 -10.26 0.14 4.62
C CYS A 22 -9.24 1.25 4.33
N CYS A 23 -9.69 2.51 4.28
CA CYS A 23 -8.78 3.62 3.98
C CYS A 23 -7.66 3.75 5.00
N LEU A 24 -7.95 3.58 6.30
CA LEU A 24 -6.94 3.71 7.36
C LEU A 24 -5.75 2.75 7.16
N GLN A 25 -6.02 1.56 6.62
CA GLN A 25 -5.00 0.54 6.31
C GLN A 25 -4.34 0.68 4.94
N CYS A 26 -4.71 1.70 4.17
CA CYS A 26 -4.06 2.00 2.90
C CYS A 26 -2.83 2.90 3.10
N LYS A 27 -1.75 2.63 2.35
CA LYS A 27 -0.54 3.48 2.34
C LYS A 27 -0.80 4.91 1.85
N PHE A 28 -1.85 5.11 1.04
CA PHE A 28 -2.18 6.39 0.43
C PHE A 28 -3.06 7.27 1.34
N TYR A 29 -3.61 6.73 2.43
CA TYR A 29 -4.41 7.49 3.36
C TYR A 29 -3.55 8.50 4.12
N ASP A 30 -4.01 9.75 4.09
CA ASP A 30 -3.40 10.89 4.76
C ASP A 30 -4.51 11.86 5.20
N PRO A 31 -4.74 12.08 6.51
CA PRO A 31 -5.83 12.91 7.01
C PRO A 31 -5.73 14.39 6.59
N HIS A 32 -4.56 14.85 6.10
CA HIS A 32 -4.36 16.23 5.66
C HIS A 32 -4.52 16.42 4.15
N ALA A 33 -4.75 15.33 3.39
CA ALA A 33 -5.02 15.42 1.96
C ALA A 33 -6.48 15.78 1.68
N TYR A 34 -6.77 16.40 0.53
CA TYR A 34 -8.11 16.89 0.16
C TYR A 34 -9.24 15.86 0.31
N ASN A 35 -9.01 14.61 -0.11
CA ASN A 35 -9.95 13.49 0.04
C ASN A 35 -9.54 12.50 1.14
N GLU A 36 -8.63 12.94 2.02
CA GLU A 36 -7.87 12.10 2.94
C GLU A 36 -7.12 10.95 2.23
N CYS A 37 -6.80 11.16 0.95
CA CYS A 37 -6.13 10.21 0.07
C CYS A 37 -5.13 10.97 -0.81
N ARG A 38 -3.90 10.45 -0.87
CA ARG A 38 -2.83 10.99 -1.73
C ARG A 38 -2.92 10.54 -3.18
N GLU A 39 -3.66 9.48 -3.47
CA GLU A 39 -3.96 9.07 -4.83
C GLU A 39 -5.17 9.86 -5.34
N VAL A 40 -4.91 10.83 -6.23
CA VAL A 40 -5.92 11.78 -6.73
C VAL A 40 -6.91 11.13 -7.70
N SER A 41 -6.54 10.01 -8.33
CA SER A 41 -7.40 9.26 -9.24
C SER A 41 -8.33 8.28 -8.51
N ALA A 42 -8.12 8.06 -7.22
CA ALA A 42 -8.94 7.14 -6.44
C ALA A 42 -10.32 7.74 -6.15
N ASP A 43 -11.35 6.91 -6.27
CA ASP A 43 -12.70 7.28 -5.88
C ASP A 43 -12.76 7.72 -4.42
N ARG A 44 -13.54 8.78 -4.15
CA ARG A 44 -13.72 9.30 -2.80
C ARG A 44 -14.51 8.32 -1.94
N VAL A 45 -13.85 7.75 -0.93
CA VAL A 45 -14.51 6.97 0.12
C VAL A 45 -14.94 7.91 1.25
N VAL A 46 -16.21 7.84 1.68
CA VAL A 46 -16.72 8.69 2.78
C VAL A 46 -16.36 8.11 4.14
N ASP A 47 -16.67 6.83 4.35
CA ASP A 47 -16.36 6.11 5.59
C ASP A 47 -14.97 5.47 5.49
N LYS A 48 -14.00 6.03 6.20
CA LYS A 48 -12.59 5.61 6.12
C LYS A 48 -12.30 4.33 6.90
N GLU A 49 -13.16 3.97 7.84
CA GLU A 49 -13.01 2.80 8.71
C GLU A 49 -13.66 1.55 8.14
N ARG A 50 -14.67 1.71 7.27
CA ARG A 50 -15.37 0.57 6.65
C ARG A 50 -14.61 -0.04 5.47
N SER A 51 -14.90 -1.32 5.20
CA SER A 51 -14.39 -2.00 4.01
C SER A 51 -14.79 -1.25 2.74
N ASN A 52 -13.86 -1.13 1.79
CA ASN A 52 -14.08 -0.42 0.54
C ASN A 52 -13.62 -1.21 -0.69
N PHE A 53 -14.04 -0.73 -1.86
CA PHE A 53 -13.74 -1.31 -3.16
C PHE A 53 -12.61 -0.59 -3.90
N CYS A 54 -11.81 0.22 -3.21
CA CYS A 54 -10.78 1.03 -3.85
C CYS A 54 -9.78 0.14 -4.61
N ASP A 55 -9.65 0.40 -5.91
CA ASP A 55 -8.74 -0.33 -6.80
C ASP A 55 -7.27 0.07 -6.58
N TYR A 56 -7.04 1.26 -6.01
CA TYR A 56 -5.73 1.76 -5.62
C TYR A 56 -5.29 1.31 -4.23
N PHE A 57 -6.07 0.48 -3.54
CA PHE A 57 -5.73 0.04 -2.19
C PHE A 57 -4.39 -0.70 -2.17
N VAL A 58 -3.48 -0.23 -1.33
CA VAL A 58 -2.23 -0.93 -1.02
C VAL A 58 -2.04 -0.93 0.49
N PRO A 59 -1.88 -2.10 1.14
CA PRO A 59 -1.71 -2.18 2.57
C PRO A 59 -0.53 -1.32 3.05
N ARG A 60 -0.73 -0.57 4.14
CA ARG A 60 0.35 0.16 4.81
C ARG A 60 1.39 -0.84 5.30
N GLY A 61 2.67 -0.54 5.09
CA GLY A 61 3.75 -1.46 5.42
C GLY A 61 4.00 -2.57 4.39
N ALA A 62 3.23 -2.63 3.29
CA ALA A 62 3.57 -3.49 2.16
C ALA A 62 4.94 -3.07 1.59
N THR A 63 5.97 -3.81 1.93
CA THR A 63 7.28 -3.69 1.30
C THR A 63 7.18 -4.25 -0.11
N ARG A 64 7.54 -3.46 -1.13
CA ARG A 64 7.86 -4.06 -2.43
C ARG A 64 8.94 -5.11 -2.16
N GLY A 65 8.71 -6.35 -2.61
CA GLY A 65 9.53 -7.53 -2.28
C GLY A 65 11.01 -7.20 -2.28
N ASN A 66 11.74 -7.78 -1.32
CA ASN A 66 13.11 -7.46 -0.91
C ASN A 66 14.04 -7.09 -2.07
N ILE A 67 13.95 -5.84 -2.56
CA ILE A 67 14.91 -5.31 -3.52
C ILE A 67 16.15 -5.11 -2.68
N ASN A 68 17.16 -5.96 -2.90
CA ASN A 68 18.45 -5.75 -2.28
C ASN A 68 19.01 -4.44 -2.87
N LYS A 69 18.65 -3.32 -2.23
CA LYS A 69 18.93 -1.96 -2.71
C LYS A 69 20.42 -1.76 -3.00
N LYS A 70 21.27 -2.49 -2.27
CA LYS A 70 22.71 -2.51 -2.47
C LYS A 70 23.12 -3.14 -3.81
N VAL A 71 22.47 -4.24 -4.22
CA VAL A 71 22.72 -4.92 -5.49
C VAL A 71 22.26 -4.07 -6.68
N GLU A 72 21.05 -3.50 -6.60
CA GLU A 72 20.52 -2.63 -7.65
C GLU A 72 21.29 -1.31 -7.77
N ALA A 73 21.65 -0.68 -6.66
CA ALA A 73 22.50 0.51 -6.67
C ALA A 73 23.88 0.23 -7.28
N ARG A 74 24.48 -0.95 -7.00
CA ARG A 74 25.77 -1.33 -7.59
C ARG A 74 25.65 -1.57 -9.10
N LYS A 75 24.59 -2.25 -9.55
CA LYS A 75 24.30 -2.44 -10.99
C LYS A 75 24.10 -1.12 -11.71
N ALA A 76 23.31 -0.21 -11.14
CA ALA A 76 23.07 1.11 -11.72
C ALA A 76 24.36 1.94 -11.81
N LEU A 77 25.20 1.90 -10.76
CA LEU A 77 26.51 2.55 -10.76
C LEU A 77 27.41 1.97 -11.86
N GLU A 78 27.53 0.65 -11.96
CA GLU A 78 28.34 0.01 -13.01
C GLU A 78 27.86 0.35 -14.43
N ALA A 79 26.55 0.46 -14.65
CA ALA A 79 25.97 0.83 -15.95
C ALA A 79 26.31 2.28 -16.37
N LEU A 80 26.54 3.20 -15.42
CA LEU A 80 26.92 4.58 -15.72
C LEU A 80 28.38 4.70 -16.20
N PHE A 81 29.24 3.74 -15.85
CA PHE A 81 30.68 3.78 -16.14
C PHE A 81 31.16 2.76 -17.17
N LYS A 82 30.28 1.87 -17.65
CA LYS A 82 30.60 0.94 -18.75
C LYS A 82 30.29 1.64 -20.09
N LYS A 83 31.35 1.94 -20.85
CA LYS A 83 31.32 2.34 -22.26
C LYS A 83 31.35 1.10 -23.16
#